data_AF-A0A3B9D0L9-F1
#
_entry.id   AF-A0A3B9D0L9-F1
#
_cell.length_a   1.000
_cell.length_b   1.000
_cell.length_c   1.000
_cell.angle_alpha   90.00
_cell.angle_beta   90.00
_cell.angle_gamma   90.00
#
_symmetry.space_group_name_H-M   'P 1'
#
loop_
_entity.id
_entity.type
_entity.pdbx_description
1 polymer ?
#
loop_
_entity_poly.entity_id
_entity_poly.type
_entity_poly.pdbx_seq_one_letter_code
_entity_poly.pdbx_strand_id
1 'polypeptide(L)'
;MQLVETDPAILGEGPLWDDQAQVLWWIDIIGRRLRRFDPSNGSNQTFELPEKPGTVVLGTDGLLGLAMQTGFYSFDPATEHLIQIADPDSHEPETRFNDGKCDPKGRFWAGSMEDKETGKLIGSLYSLSDGVCTKHFGGIGVSNGIVWNSSADTMYYIDSPTRKVDAFDYDLTTGAVSNRRTVINVPDGLGYPDGMSIDVNDKLWVCMWHGWAVIQFDPESGEIMQKLDVPVRNVTACAFAGPDLQELYITTSRHGNDDVGLDDQLDAGGLFHTRVNVQGTGFARFAG
;
A
#
# COMPACT_ATOMS: atom_id res chain seq x y z
N MET A 1 4.39 9.82 17.36
CA MET A 1 4.69 8.46 16.88
C MET A 1 4.68 7.50 18.05
N GLN A 2 3.83 6.48 18.01
CA GLN A 2 3.65 5.44 19.03
C GLN A 2 3.73 4.07 18.35
N LEU A 3 4.45 3.13 18.95
CA LEU A 3 4.41 1.72 18.55
C LEU A 3 3.15 1.06 19.12
N VAL A 4 2.38 0.38 18.28
CA VAL A 4 1.10 -0.25 18.68
C VAL A 4 1.05 -1.77 18.49
N GLU A 5 1.95 -2.34 17.70
CA GLU A 5 2.21 -3.78 17.63
C GLU A 5 3.71 -4.03 17.83
N THR A 6 4.03 -4.99 18.69
CA THR A 6 5.41 -5.37 19.04
C THR A 6 5.85 -6.73 18.47
N ASP A 7 4.92 -7.57 17.99
CA ASP A 7 5.22 -8.73 17.13
C ASP A 7 5.61 -8.22 15.74
N PRO A 8 6.90 -8.18 15.42
CA PRO A 8 7.40 -7.44 14.26
C PRO A 8 7.15 -8.23 12.98
N ALA A 9 6.63 -7.55 11.96
CA ALA A 9 6.58 -8.09 10.61
C ALA A 9 7.99 -8.18 10.01
N ILE A 10 8.22 -9.17 9.14
CA ILE A 10 9.44 -9.20 8.34
C ILE A 10 9.39 -8.05 7.32
N LEU A 11 8.27 -7.91 6.62
CA LEU A 11 7.97 -6.79 5.71
C LEU A 11 6.49 -6.41 5.87
N GLY A 12 6.22 -5.51 6.83
CA GLY A 12 4.87 -5.00 7.06
C GLY A 12 4.43 -4.06 5.94
N GLU A 13 3.21 -4.22 5.42
CA GLU A 13 2.71 -3.48 4.26
C GLU A 13 1.18 -3.36 4.25
N GLY A 14 0.65 -2.63 3.26
CA GLY A 14 -0.77 -2.57 2.91
C GLY A 14 -1.72 -2.24 4.06
N PRO A 15 -1.45 -1.24 4.94
CA PRO A 15 -2.38 -0.86 5.98
C PRO A 15 -3.68 -0.33 5.35
N LEU A 16 -4.81 -0.77 5.88
CA LEU A 16 -6.14 -0.45 5.40
C LEU A 16 -7.11 -0.35 6.57
N TRP A 17 -7.77 0.78 6.70
CA TRP A 17 -8.76 0.98 7.73
C TRP A 17 -10.15 0.48 7.29
N ASP A 18 -10.75 -0.38 8.11
CA ASP A 18 -12.14 -0.77 8.02
C ASP A 18 -12.99 0.16 8.89
N ASP A 19 -13.64 1.13 8.26
CA ASP A 19 -14.48 2.13 8.91
C ASP A 19 -15.73 1.52 9.57
N GLN A 20 -16.21 0.38 9.08
CA GLN A 20 -17.39 -0.28 9.66
C GLN A 20 -17.02 -1.08 10.90
N ALA A 21 -15.93 -1.84 10.84
CA ALA A 21 -15.45 -2.66 11.96
C ALA A 21 -14.55 -1.89 12.94
N GLN A 22 -14.10 -0.68 12.58
CA GLN A 22 -13.15 0.15 13.33
C GLN A 22 -11.84 -0.59 13.65
N VAL A 23 -11.29 -1.28 12.66
CA VAL A 23 -10.03 -2.03 12.75
C VAL A 23 -9.11 -1.73 11.58
N LEU A 24 -7.82 -1.99 11.76
CA LEU A 24 -6.81 -1.88 10.72
C LEU A 24 -6.43 -3.27 10.21
N TRP A 25 -6.63 -3.51 8.92
CA TRP A 25 -6.01 -4.62 8.20
C TRP A 25 -4.63 -4.22 7.72
N TRP A 26 -3.69 -5.16 7.72
CA TRP A 26 -2.34 -4.97 7.19
C TRP A 26 -1.71 -6.34 6.94
N ILE A 27 -0.58 -6.39 6.26
CA ILE A 27 0.04 -7.65 5.86
C ILE A 27 1.52 -7.73 6.27
N ASP A 28 2.03 -8.94 6.37
CA ASP A 28 3.47 -9.24 6.36
C ASP A 28 3.77 -10.03 5.09
N ILE A 29 4.38 -9.36 4.10
CA ILE A 29 4.62 -9.93 2.76
C ILE A 29 5.49 -11.17 2.86
N ILE A 30 6.66 -11.04 3.50
CA ILE A 30 7.65 -12.12 3.60
C ILE A 30 7.21 -13.15 4.64
N GLY A 31 6.57 -12.70 5.73
CA GLY A 31 6.00 -13.58 6.74
C GLY A 31 4.77 -14.37 6.26
N ARG A 32 4.16 -14.00 5.13
CA ARG A 32 2.92 -14.57 4.56
C ARG A 32 1.75 -14.51 5.53
N ARG A 33 1.50 -13.31 6.06
CA ARG A 33 0.42 -13.11 7.04
C ARG A 33 -0.49 -11.97 6.63
N LEU A 34 -1.79 -12.17 6.84
CA LEU A 34 -2.75 -11.08 6.97
C LEU A 34 -2.95 -10.81 8.46
N ARG A 35 -3.03 -9.54 8.84
CA ARG A 35 -3.15 -9.12 10.23
C ARG A 35 -4.31 -8.14 10.40
N ARG A 36 -4.97 -8.21 11.55
CA ARG A 36 -6.12 -7.39 11.93
C ARG A 36 -5.87 -6.78 13.30
N PHE A 37 -5.49 -5.51 13.33
CA PHE A 37 -5.26 -4.75 14.56
C PHE A 37 -6.53 -4.03 14.99
N ASP A 38 -6.92 -4.19 16.26
CA ASP A 38 -8.06 -3.53 16.89
C ASP A 38 -7.57 -2.46 17.88
N PRO A 39 -7.68 -1.16 17.53
CA PRO A 39 -7.22 -0.08 18.40
C PRO A 39 -7.95 0.02 19.73
N SER A 40 -9.17 -0.55 19.86
CA SER A 40 -9.98 -0.42 21.07
C SER A 40 -9.43 -1.23 22.24
N ASN A 41 -8.71 -2.31 21.95
CA ASN A 41 -8.16 -3.24 22.94
C ASN A 41 -6.68 -3.59 22.69
N GLY A 42 -6.10 -3.11 21.59
CA GLY A 42 -4.71 -3.36 21.22
C GLY A 42 -4.43 -4.78 20.74
N SER A 43 -5.46 -5.59 20.45
CA SER A 43 -5.27 -6.94 19.95
C SER A 43 -4.91 -6.92 18.46
N ASN A 44 -4.12 -7.91 18.05
CA ASN A 44 -3.76 -8.10 16.65
C ASN A 44 -3.91 -9.57 16.29
N GLN A 45 -4.94 -9.87 15.51
CA GLN A 45 -5.17 -11.22 15.01
C GLN A 45 -4.29 -11.47 13.79
N THR A 46 -3.79 -12.69 13.65
CA THR A 46 -2.97 -13.12 12.50
C THR A 46 -3.66 -14.28 11.79
N PHE A 47 -3.69 -14.20 10.46
CA PHE A 47 -4.12 -15.25 9.55
C PHE A 47 -2.91 -15.67 8.71
N GLU A 48 -2.56 -16.95 8.73
CA GLU A 48 -1.46 -17.49 7.93
C GLU A 48 -1.94 -17.71 6.50
N LEU A 49 -1.14 -17.25 5.54
CA LEU A 49 -1.45 -17.34 4.11
C LEU A 49 -0.51 -18.34 3.41
N PRO A 50 -0.98 -19.00 2.33
CA PRO A 50 -0.16 -19.99 1.62
C PRO A 50 1.01 -19.37 0.85
N GLU A 51 0.90 -18.09 0.47
CA GLU A 51 1.88 -17.35 -0.31
C GLU A 51 1.96 -15.88 0.14
N LYS A 52 2.93 -15.13 -0.43
CA LYS A 52 3.18 -13.73 -0.06
C LYS A 52 1.97 -12.85 -0.46
N PRO A 53 1.28 -12.19 0.47
CA PRO A 53 0.36 -11.12 0.13
C PRO A 53 1.15 -9.88 -0.30
N GLY A 54 0.69 -9.16 -1.32
CA GLY A 54 1.22 -7.85 -1.71
C GLY A 54 0.36 -6.70 -1.15
N THR A 55 -0.97 -6.87 -1.13
CA THR A 55 -1.90 -5.88 -0.59
C THR A 55 -3.23 -6.52 -0.17
N VAL A 56 -4.03 -5.78 0.59
CA VAL A 56 -5.40 -6.12 1.00
C VAL A 56 -6.35 -4.97 0.69
N VAL A 57 -7.58 -5.29 0.29
CA VAL A 57 -8.69 -4.35 0.11
C VAL A 57 -9.98 -4.88 0.75
N LEU A 58 -10.89 -3.98 1.14
CA LEU A 58 -12.20 -4.35 1.68
C LEU A 58 -13.19 -4.64 0.56
N GLY A 59 -13.94 -5.73 0.64
CA GLY A 59 -15.07 -6.03 -0.23
C GLY A 59 -16.36 -5.32 0.19
N THR A 60 -17.29 -5.15 -0.74
CA THR A 60 -18.66 -4.66 -0.47
C THR A 60 -19.56 -5.71 0.15
N ASP A 61 -19.19 -6.99 0.03
CA ASP A 61 -19.88 -8.17 0.55
C ASP A 61 -19.39 -8.60 1.95
N GLY A 62 -18.41 -7.88 2.52
CA GLY A 62 -17.80 -8.19 3.81
C GLY A 62 -16.59 -9.13 3.72
N LEU A 63 -16.22 -9.58 2.52
CA LEU A 63 -14.97 -10.31 2.28
C LEU A 63 -13.79 -9.33 2.12
N LEU A 64 -12.59 -9.88 2.03
CA LEU A 64 -11.38 -9.12 1.71
C LEU A 64 -10.86 -9.54 0.33
N GLY A 65 -10.44 -8.56 -0.47
CA GLY A 65 -9.63 -8.81 -1.66
C GLY A 65 -8.15 -8.84 -1.29
N LEU A 66 -7.41 -9.82 -1.80
CA LEU A 66 -5.95 -9.89 -1.67
C LEU A 66 -5.33 -9.96 -3.06
N ALA A 67 -4.28 -9.18 -3.32
CA ALA A 67 -3.39 -9.47 -4.44
C ALA A 67 -2.14 -10.13 -3.85
N MET A 68 -1.88 -11.36 -4.26
CA MET A 68 -0.87 -12.23 -3.70
C MET A 68 0.13 -12.62 -4.79
N GLN A 69 1.13 -13.45 -4.47
CA GLN A 69 2.15 -13.87 -5.44
C GLN A 69 1.58 -14.41 -6.75
N THR A 70 0.49 -15.18 -6.72
CA THR A 70 -0.09 -15.83 -7.91
C THR A 70 -1.48 -15.29 -8.28
N GLY A 71 -1.76 -14.02 -7.98
CA GLY A 71 -2.93 -13.33 -8.52
C GLY A 71 -3.84 -12.69 -7.48
N PHE A 72 -5.09 -12.47 -7.86
CA PHE A 72 -6.13 -11.86 -7.05
C PHE A 72 -6.98 -12.93 -6.38
N TYR A 73 -7.29 -12.72 -5.11
CA TYR A 73 -8.01 -13.65 -4.25
C TYR A 73 -9.12 -12.93 -3.48
N SER A 74 -10.16 -13.68 -3.15
CA SER A 74 -11.15 -13.35 -2.12
C SER A 74 -10.84 -14.14 -0.86
N PHE A 75 -10.89 -13.49 0.30
CA PHE A 75 -10.66 -14.08 1.61
C PHE A 75 -11.83 -13.80 2.55
N ASP A 76 -12.38 -14.86 3.14
CA ASP A 76 -13.38 -14.77 4.20
C ASP A 76 -12.69 -14.87 5.58
N PRO A 77 -12.62 -13.78 6.36
CA PRO A 77 -11.97 -13.79 7.67
C PRO A 77 -12.73 -14.61 8.73
N ALA A 78 -14.00 -14.95 8.51
CA ALA A 78 -14.78 -15.75 9.44
C ALA A 78 -14.54 -17.25 9.27
N THR A 79 -14.27 -17.70 8.05
CA THR A 79 -14.03 -19.11 7.72
C THR A 79 -12.58 -19.42 7.34
N GLU A 80 -11.75 -18.39 7.18
CA GLU A 80 -10.39 -18.43 6.65
C GLU A 80 -10.31 -19.04 5.24
N HIS A 81 -11.43 -19.01 4.50
CA HIS A 81 -11.49 -19.55 3.16
C HIS A 81 -10.92 -18.56 2.15
N LEU A 82 -9.94 -19.02 1.38
CA LEU A 82 -9.23 -18.25 0.36
C LEU A 82 -9.54 -18.82 -1.02
N ILE A 83 -10.09 -17.99 -1.92
CA ILE A 83 -10.50 -18.38 -3.27
C ILE A 83 -9.78 -17.50 -4.29
N GLN A 84 -9.08 -18.11 -5.24
CA GLN A 84 -8.46 -17.37 -6.35
C GLN A 84 -9.55 -16.88 -7.32
N ILE A 85 -9.48 -15.59 -7.68
CA ILE A 85 -10.38 -14.95 -8.64
C ILE A 85 -9.75 -14.97 -10.03
N ALA A 86 -8.50 -14.52 -10.14
CA ALA A 86 -7.80 -14.39 -11.42
C ALA A 86 -6.27 -14.31 -11.22
N ASP A 87 -5.51 -14.79 -12.22
CA ASP A 87 -4.05 -14.66 -12.27
C ASP A 87 -3.61 -14.09 -13.64
N PRO A 88 -3.50 -12.76 -13.78
CA PRO A 88 -3.10 -12.14 -15.05
C PRO A 88 -1.61 -12.28 -15.34
N ASP A 89 -0.78 -12.61 -14.35
CA ASP A 89 0.68 -12.71 -14.45
C ASP A 89 1.19 -14.17 -14.46
N SER A 90 0.29 -15.15 -14.63
CA SER A 90 0.64 -16.59 -14.75
C SER A 90 1.73 -16.93 -15.79
N HIS A 91 1.97 -16.06 -16.76
CA HIS A 91 3.02 -16.19 -17.77
C HIS A 91 4.40 -15.66 -17.33
N GLU A 92 4.46 -14.89 -16.24
CA GLU A 92 5.64 -14.28 -15.63
C GLU A 92 5.86 -14.81 -14.20
N PRO A 93 6.27 -16.09 -14.05
CA PRO A 93 6.37 -16.75 -12.73
C PRO A 93 7.46 -16.18 -11.81
N GLU A 94 8.27 -15.24 -12.31
CA GLU A 94 9.27 -14.51 -11.53
C GLU A 94 8.68 -13.28 -10.83
N THR A 95 7.38 -13.00 -11.01
CA THR A 95 6.72 -11.85 -10.41
C THR A 95 5.93 -12.20 -9.15
N ARG A 96 5.63 -11.18 -8.36
CA ARG A 96 4.59 -11.17 -7.33
C ARG A 96 3.86 -9.83 -7.37
N PHE A 97 2.61 -9.81 -6.92
CA PHE A 97 1.96 -8.54 -6.60
C PHE A 97 2.64 -7.86 -5.39
N ASN A 98 2.67 -6.53 -5.42
CA ASN A 98 3.17 -5.66 -4.36
C ASN A 98 2.02 -4.75 -3.91
N ASP A 99 2.11 -3.42 -4.03
CA ASP A 99 1.05 -2.55 -3.56
C ASP A 99 -0.20 -2.52 -4.47
N GLY A 100 -1.31 -2.11 -3.88
CA GLY A 100 -2.59 -1.93 -4.55
C GLY A 100 -3.67 -1.35 -3.64
N LYS A 101 -4.73 -0.83 -4.25
CA LYS A 101 -5.87 -0.19 -3.57
C LYS A 101 -7.11 -0.26 -4.46
N CYS A 102 -8.29 -0.04 -3.88
CA CYS A 102 -9.49 0.19 -4.68
C CYS A 102 -9.52 1.61 -5.25
N ASP A 103 -9.87 1.73 -6.53
CA ASP A 103 -10.21 3.03 -7.11
C ASP A 103 -11.57 3.55 -6.59
N PRO A 104 -11.94 4.82 -6.84
CA PRO A 104 -13.21 5.37 -6.35
C PRO A 104 -14.49 4.67 -6.87
N LYS A 105 -14.38 3.78 -7.87
CA LYS A 105 -15.49 2.97 -8.39
C LYS A 105 -15.47 1.54 -7.84
N GLY A 106 -14.50 1.20 -6.99
CA GLY A 106 -14.37 -0.11 -6.38
C GLY A 106 -13.72 -1.15 -7.28
N ARG A 107 -12.92 -0.77 -8.28
CA ARG A 107 -12.04 -1.73 -8.97
C ARG A 107 -10.82 -1.99 -8.10
N PHE A 108 -10.37 -3.23 -8.00
CA PHE A 108 -9.18 -3.58 -7.24
C PHE A 108 -7.93 -3.44 -8.11
N TRP A 109 -7.14 -2.39 -7.88
CA TRP A 109 -5.87 -2.18 -8.55
C TRP A 109 -4.73 -2.79 -7.75
N ALA A 110 -3.82 -3.48 -8.42
CA ALA A 110 -2.59 -3.95 -7.83
C ALA A 110 -1.53 -4.06 -8.93
N GLY A 111 -0.28 -3.75 -8.59
CA GLY A 111 0.82 -3.94 -9.53
C GLY A 111 1.84 -4.94 -9.04
N SER A 112 2.55 -5.54 -9.99
CA SER A 112 3.54 -6.57 -9.76
C SER A 112 4.97 -6.04 -9.86
N MET A 113 5.90 -6.87 -9.39
CA MET A 113 7.34 -6.66 -9.44
C MET A 113 8.06 -8.00 -9.53
N GLU A 114 9.36 -7.99 -9.85
CA GLU A 114 10.19 -9.19 -9.75
C GLU A 114 10.34 -9.64 -8.29
N ASP A 115 9.98 -10.89 -7.97
CA ASP A 115 10.02 -11.43 -6.60
C ASP A 115 11.46 -11.56 -6.05
N LYS A 116 12.44 -11.75 -6.94
CA LYS A 116 13.86 -11.87 -6.57
C LYS A 116 14.60 -10.54 -6.48
N GLU A 117 13.97 -9.45 -6.89
CA GLU A 117 14.52 -8.09 -6.78
C GLU A 117 15.93 -7.95 -7.41
N THR A 118 16.16 -8.58 -8.57
CA THR A 118 17.45 -8.48 -9.30
C THR A 118 17.55 -7.21 -10.13
N GLY A 119 16.47 -6.42 -10.18
CA GLY A 119 16.37 -5.15 -10.88
C GLY A 119 15.73 -5.27 -12.26
N LYS A 120 15.09 -6.40 -12.59
CA LYS A 120 14.34 -6.53 -13.84
C LYS A 120 13.08 -5.67 -13.81
N LEU A 121 12.79 -5.01 -14.93
CA LEU A 121 11.57 -4.23 -15.13
C LEU A 121 10.45 -5.09 -15.72
N ILE A 122 10.08 -6.16 -15.01
CA ILE A 122 9.05 -7.12 -15.46
C ILE A 122 7.70 -6.91 -14.77
N GLY A 123 7.61 -5.98 -13.83
CA GLY A 123 6.37 -5.63 -13.16
C GLY A 123 5.36 -4.97 -14.10
N SER A 124 4.09 -5.10 -13.74
CA SER A 124 2.95 -4.54 -14.50
C SER A 124 1.84 -4.09 -13.57
N LEU A 125 1.08 -3.07 -13.97
CA LEU A 125 -0.07 -2.57 -13.21
C LEU A 125 -1.37 -3.14 -13.78
N TYR A 126 -2.20 -3.70 -12.91
CA TYR A 126 -3.48 -4.32 -13.25
C TYR A 126 -4.62 -3.71 -12.45
N SER A 127 -5.83 -3.84 -12.98
CA SER A 127 -7.06 -3.71 -12.19
C SER A 127 -7.99 -4.88 -12.42
N LEU A 128 -8.71 -5.27 -11.37
CA LEU A 128 -9.75 -6.30 -11.37
C LEU A 128 -11.11 -5.63 -11.14
N SER A 129 -12.06 -5.91 -12.03
CA SER A 129 -13.47 -5.50 -11.91
C SER A 129 -14.33 -6.59 -12.54
N ASP A 130 -15.41 -6.99 -11.86
CA ASP A 130 -16.37 -7.97 -12.39
C ASP A 130 -15.69 -9.29 -12.85
N GLY A 131 -14.68 -9.75 -12.11
CA GLY A 131 -13.89 -10.95 -12.44
C GLY A 131 -12.93 -10.80 -13.62
N VAL A 132 -12.82 -9.62 -14.24
CA VAL A 132 -11.95 -9.34 -15.38
C VAL A 132 -10.73 -8.53 -14.96
N CYS A 133 -9.55 -9.06 -15.21
CA CYS A 133 -8.29 -8.33 -15.07
C CYS A 133 -7.97 -7.52 -16.34
N THR A 134 -7.65 -6.24 -16.16
CA THR A 134 -7.16 -5.34 -17.21
C THR A 134 -5.73 -4.94 -16.90
N LYS A 135 -4.81 -5.15 -17.86
CA LYS A 135 -3.45 -4.62 -17.79
C LYS A 135 -3.43 -3.18 -18.28
N HIS A 136 -2.85 -2.27 -17.50
CA HIS A 136 -2.73 -0.85 -17.87
C HIS A 136 -1.40 -0.55 -18.54
N PHE A 137 -0.30 -0.94 -17.91
CA PHE A 137 1.05 -0.81 -18.47
C PHE A 137 2.02 -1.79 -17.77
N GLY A 138 3.19 -1.99 -18.39
CA GLY A 138 4.28 -2.82 -17.86
C GLY A 138 5.60 -2.08 -17.84
N GLY A 139 6.71 -2.80 -17.60
CA GLY A 139 8.03 -2.20 -17.52
C GLY A 139 8.31 -1.54 -16.17
N ILE A 140 7.68 -2.05 -15.11
CA ILE A 140 7.74 -1.51 -13.75
C ILE A 140 8.83 -2.25 -12.97
N GLY A 141 9.61 -1.51 -12.17
CA GLY A 141 10.61 -2.10 -11.29
C GLY A 141 9.99 -2.62 -10.01
N VAL A 142 9.40 -1.74 -9.21
CA VAL A 142 8.71 -2.06 -7.96
C VAL A 142 7.42 -1.27 -7.91
N SER A 143 6.30 -1.93 -8.23
CA SER A 143 5.00 -1.28 -8.18
C SER A 143 4.61 -0.93 -6.75
N ASN A 144 4.37 0.35 -6.48
CA ASN A 144 4.08 0.82 -5.14
C ASN A 144 2.94 1.83 -5.12
N GLY A 145 2.88 2.66 -4.06
CA GLY A 145 1.82 3.61 -3.73
C GLY A 145 0.89 3.97 -4.89
N ILE A 146 -0.41 3.75 -4.69
CA ILE A 146 -1.46 4.12 -5.65
C ILE A 146 -2.66 4.76 -4.95
N VAL A 147 -3.03 5.96 -5.39
CA VAL A 147 -4.18 6.72 -4.86
C VAL A 147 -4.82 7.57 -5.96
N TRP A 148 -6.03 8.06 -5.70
CA TRP A 148 -6.76 8.96 -6.60
C TRP A 148 -7.12 10.25 -5.87
N ASN A 149 -7.15 11.36 -6.59
CA ASN A 149 -7.61 12.64 -6.04
C ASN A 149 -9.12 12.64 -5.76
N SER A 150 -9.55 13.64 -4.99
CA SER A 150 -10.94 13.85 -4.58
C SER A 150 -11.93 13.98 -5.75
N SER A 151 -11.47 14.51 -6.88
CA SER A 151 -12.27 14.66 -8.11
C SER A 151 -12.35 13.38 -8.95
N ALA A 152 -11.61 12.33 -8.56
CA ALA A 152 -11.53 11.04 -9.25
C ALA A 152 -11.20 11.18 -10.74
N ASP A 153 -10.34 12.15 -11.08
CA ASP A 153 -9.86 12.41 -12.45
C ASP A 153 -8.33 12.31 -12.58
N THR A 154 -7.63 12.10 -11.46
CA THR A 154 -6.18 11.94 -11.42
C THR A 154 -5.83 10.73 -10.56
N MET A 155 -5.02 9.82 -11.11
CA MET A 155 -4.38 8.73 -10.38
C MET A 155 -2.93 9.09 -10.12
N TYR A 156 -2.47 8.94 -8.87
CA TYR A 156 -1.06 9.04 -8.49
C TYR A 156 -0.49 7.64 -8.30
N TYR A 157 0.76 7.44 -8.73
CA TYR A 157 1.40 6.14 -8.74
C TYR A 157 2.90 6.23 -8.50
N ILE A 158 3.45 5.23 -7.82
CA ILE A 158 4.88 5.11 -7.51
C ILE A 158 5.46 3.85 -8.14
N ASP A 159 6.56 4.01 -8.86
CA ASP A 159 7.51 2.94 -9.19
C ASP A 159 8.82 3.24 -8.44
N SER A 160 9.06 2.58 -7.31
CA SER A 160 10.01 3.05 -6.28
C SER A 160 11.43 3.32 -6.80
N PRO A 161 12.04 2.48 -7.66
CA PRO A 161 13.39 2.71 -8.20
C PRO A 161 13.52 4.00 -9.01
N THR A 162 12.41 4.53 -9.54
CA THR A 162 12.41 5.80 -10.28
C THR A 162 12.57 7.01 -9.38
N ARG A 163 12.30 6.87 -8.07
CA ARG A 163 12.32 7.93 -7.05
C ARG A 163 11.38 9.08 -7.38
N LYS A 164 10.25 8.75 -8.00
CA LYS A 164 9.24 9.70 -8.47
C LYS A 164 7.86 9.27 -8.03
N VAL A 165 6.99 10.27 -7.89
CA VAL A 165 5.55 10.08 -7.91
C VAL A 165 5.06 10.62 -9.25
N ASP A 166 4.36 9.78 -10.01
CA ASP A 166 3.75 10.16 -11.27
C ASP A 166 2.24 10.32 -11.12
N ALA A 167 1.67 11.24 -11.88
CA ALA A 167 0.24 11.42 -12.05
C ALA A 167 -0.20 10.97 -13.45
N PHE A 168 -1.43 10.50 -13.54
CA PHE A 168 -2.09 10.11 -14.78
C PHE A 168 -3.47 10.78 -14.83
N ASP A 169 -3.89 11.18 -16.01
CA ASP A 169 -5.30 11.49 -16.25
C ASP A 169 -6.08 10.18 -16.13
N TYR A 170 -7.13 10.17 -15.32
CA TYR A 170 -7.88 8.98 -14.96
C TYR A 170 -9.35 9.14 -15.34
N ASP A 171 -9.89 8.17 -16.08
CA ASP A 171 -11.30 8.10 -16.42
C ASP A 171 -12.02 7.17 -15.43
N LEU A 172 -12.81 7.74 -14.52
CA LEU A 172 -13.58 6.97 -13.54
C LEU A 172 -14.52 5.94 -14.18
N THR A 173 -15.11 6.27 -15.34
CA THR A 173 -16.09 5.43 -16.02
C THR A 173 -15.46 4.15 -16.54
N THR A 174 -14.31 4.27 -17.20
CA THR A 174 -13.63 3.16 -17.88
C THR A 174 -12.50 2.54 -17.06
N GLY A 175 -11.92 3.28 -16.12
CA GLY A 175 -10.71 2.92 -15.40
C GLY A 175 -9.44 3.17 -16.22
N ALA A 176 -9.52 3.85 -17.37
CA ALA A 176 -8.37 4.11 -18.22
C ALA A 176 -7.46 5.19 -17.62
N VAL A 177 -6.16 5.04 -17.85
CA VAL A 177 -5.13 6.01 -17.45
C VAL A 177 -4.35 6.50 -18.67
N SER A 178 -4.00 7.78 -18.69
CA SER A 178 -3.24 8.39 -19.79
C SER A 178 -2.39 9.57 -19.30
N ASN A 179 -1.59 10.17 -20.19
CA ASN A 179 -0.82 11.38 -19.92
C ASN A 179 0.05 11.33 -18.64
N ARG A 180 0.79 10.22 -18.49
CA ARG A 180 1.76 10.03 -17.40
C ARG A 180 2.70 11.23 -17.31
N ARG A 181 2.79 11.84 -16.12
CA ARG A 181 3.65 12.99 -15.84
C ARG A 181 4.21 12.89 -14.43
N THR A 182 5.48 13.22 -14.25
CA THR A 182 6.08 13.28 -12.91
C THR A 182 5.61 14.54 -12.20
N VAL A 183 5.05 14.37 -11.00
CA VAL A 183 4.60 15.47 -10.12
C VAL A 183 5.56 15.71 -8.96
N ILE A 184 6.25 14.67 -8.50
CA ILE A 184 7.25 14.75 -7.43
C ILE A 184 8.51 14.01 -7.85
N ASN A 185 9.66 14.64 -7.66
CA ASN A 185 10.97 14.00 -7.71
C ASN A 185 11.52 13.95 -6.29
N VAL A 186 11.68 12.76 -5.72
CA VAL A 186 12.18 12.59 -4.35
C VAL A 186 13.69 12.91 -4.30
N PRO A 187 14.12 13.92 -3.52
CA PRO A 187 15.53 14.26 -3.40
C PRO A 187 16.42 13.12 -2.89
N ASP A 188 17.70 13.16 -3.26
CA ASP A 188 18.74 12.31 -2.66
C ASP A 188 18.76 12.43 -1.13
N GLY A 189 18.98 11.31 -0.45
CA GLY A 189 19.04 11.25 1.02
C GLY A 189 17.69 11.14 1.74
N LEU A 190 16.56 11.25 1.03
CA LEU A 190 15.23 11.00 1.62
C LEU A 190 14.74 9.55 1.44
N GLY A 191 15.56 8.67 0.88
CA GLY A 191 15.17 7.29 0.59
C GLY A 191 14.45 7.12 -0.75
N TYR A 192 13.57 6.12 -0.80
CA TYR A 192 12.75 5.75 -1.97
C TYR A 192 11.26 5.86 -1.60
N PRO A 193 10.41 6.41 -2.48
CA PRO A 193 8.98 6.44 -2.24
C PRO A 193 8.42 5.01 -2.29
N ASP A 194 7.59 4.66 -1.31
CA ASP A 194 7.03 3.31 -1.13
C ASP A 194 5.49 3.40 -1.22
N GLY A 195 4.74 2.85 -0.26
CA GLY A 195 3.30 3.06 -0.14
C GLY A 195 2.90 4.52 0.14
N MET A 196 1.69 4.91 -0.26
CA MET A 196 1.16 6.26 -0.01
C MET A 196 -0.32 6.30 0.34
N SER A 197 -0.71 7.40 0.98
CA SER A 197 -2.10 7.79 1.21
C SER A 197 -2.34 9.24 0.75
N ILE A 198 -3.60 9.64 0.60
CA ILE A 198 -4.01 11.00 0.21
C ILE A 198 -4.95 11.58 1.27
N ASP A 199 -4.83 12.87 1.55
CA ASP A 199 -5.72 13.59 2.46
C ASP A 199 -6.82 14.37 1.72
N VAL A 200 -7.79 14.91 2.47
CA VAL A 200 -8.92 15.66 1.91
C VAL A 200 -8.54 16.95 1.17
N ASN A 201 -7.29 17.40 1.25
CA ASN A 201 -6.77 18.54 0.50
C ASN A 201 -5.95 18.10 -0.73
N ASP A 202 -6.08 16.83 -1.13
CA ASP A 202 -5.34 16.20 -2.22
C ASP A 202 -3.80 16.26 -2.06
N LYS A 203 -3.32 16.23 -0.81
CA LYS A 203 -1.88 16.14 -0.52
C LYS A 203 -1.47 14.69 -0.26
N LEU A 204 -0.29 14.33 -0.76
CA LEU A 204 0.20 12.96 -0.79
C LEU A 204 1.08 12.69 0.43
N TRP A 205 0.73 11.67 1.20
CA TRP A 205 1.50 11.17 2.35
C TRP A 205 2.27 9.94 1.90
N VAL A 206 3.56 10.10 1.65
CA VAL A 206 4.42 9.07 1.03
C VAL A 206 5.35 8.50 2.10
N CYS A 207 5.31 7.19 2.26
CA CYS A 207 6.27 6.46 3.09
C CYS A 207 7.61 6.35 2.38
N MET A 208 8.68 6.53 3.15
CA MET A 208 10.04 6.57 2.61
C MET A 208 10.85 5.36 3.06
N TRP A 209 10.99 4.39 2.16
CA TRP A 209 11.93 3.28 2.33
C TRP A 209 13.36 3.80 2.42
N HIS A 210 14.14 3.34 3.39
CA HIS A 210 15.44 3.92 3.78
C HIS A 210 15.41 5.39 4.25
N GLY A 211 14.23 5.97 4.47
CA GLY A 211 14.07 7.42 4.69
C GLY A 211 13.67 7.85 6.10
N TRP A 212 13.39 6.91 7.02
CA TRP A 212 13.01 7.20 8.41
C TRP A 212 11.77 8.10 8.57
N ALA A 213 10.88 8.12 7.57
CA ALA A 213 9.84 9.13 7.53
C ALA A 213 8.61 8.75 6.70
N VAL A 214 7.52 9.42 7.04
CA VAL A 214 6.43 9.74 6.10
C VAL A 214 6.56 11.20 5.72
N ILE A 215 6.49 11.53 4.43
CA ILE A 215 6.58 12.90 3.93
C ILE A 215 5.27 13.28 3.27
N GLN A 216 4.70 14.43 3.66
CA GLN A 216 3.58 15.02 2.95
C GLN A 216 4.11 15.92 1.84
N PHE A 217 3.70 15.64 0.62
CA PHE A 217 4.00 16.42 -0.57
C PHE A 217 2.75 17.10 -1.11
N ASP A 218 2.94 18.29 -1.68
CA ASP A 218 1.97 18.91 -2.56
C ASP A 218 2.21 18.46 -4.01
N PRO A 219 1.33 17.67 -4.63
CA PRO A 219 1.54 17.20 -5.99
C PRO A 219 1.40 18.31 -7.05
N GLU A 220 0.84 19.47 -6.71
CA GLU A 220 0.73 20.60 -7.65
C GLU A 220 2.06 21.33 -7.83
N SER A 221 2.74 21.61 -6.71
CA SER A 221 4.03 22.31 -6.70
C SER A 221 5.23 21.36 -6.70
N GLY A 222 5.04 20.11 -6.25
CA GLY A 222 6.12 19.15 -5.98
C GLY A 222 6.85 19.40 -4.66
N GLU A 223 6.39 20.35 -3.84
CA GLU A 223 7.07 20.76 -2.61
C GLU A 223 6.78 19.84 -1.41
N ILE A 224 7.75 19.75 -0.51
CA ILE A 224 7.59 19.09 0.80
C ILE A 224 6.84 20.03 1.72
N MET A 225 5.69 19.59 2.22
CA MET A 225 4.87 20.35 3.16
C MET A 225 5.25 20.06 4.61
N GLN A 226 5.47 18.79 4.93
CA GLN A 226 5.90 18.34 6.26
C GLN A 226 6.58 16.98 6.19
N LYS A 227 7.36 16.69 7.22
CA LYS A 227 8.03 15.40 7.44
C LYS A 227 7.65 14.89 8.82
N LEU A 228 7.13 13.67 8.89
CA LEU A 228 6.92 12.93 10.12
C LEU A 228 8.05 11.92 10.29
N ASP A 229 8.91 12.13 11.27
CA ASP A 229 9.97 11.19 11.59
C ASP A 229 9.39 9.91 12.22
N VAL A 230 9.86 8.77 11.75
CA VAL A 230 9.54 7.42 12.23
C VAL A 230 10.83 6.82 12.81
N PRO A 231 10.80 6.19 14.00
CA PRO A 231 12.02 5.73 14.68
C PRO A 231 12.65 4.48 14.07
N VAL A 232 12.33 4.14 12.82
CA VAL A 232 12.89 3.01 12.08
C VAL A 232 13.10 3.41 10.62
N ARG A 233 14.12 2.82 9.99
CA ARG A 233 14.59 3.23 8.67
C ARG A 233 13.63 2.92 7.53
N ASN A 234 13.05 1.72 7.54
CA ASN A 234 12.25 1.18 6.44
C ASN A 234 10.76 1.39 6.71
N VAL A 235 10.28 2.57 6.33
CA VAL A 235 8.86 2.94 6.39
C VAL A 235 8.20 2.56 5.09
N THR A 236 7.17 1.71 5.14
CA THR A 236 6.68 0.99 3.96
C THR A 236 5.38 1.58 3.43
N ALA A 237 4.34 1.68 4.24
CA ALA A 237 3.05 2.23 3.83
C ALA A 237 2.31 2.91 4.99
N CYS A 238 1.28 3.68 4.66
CA CYS A 238 0.47 4.37 5.64
C CYS A 238 -1.01 4.44 5.24
N ALA A 239 -1.87 4.56 6.25
CA ALA A 239 -3.30 4.70 6.06
C ALA A 239 -3.92 5.62 7.12
N PHE A 240 -4.80 6.50 6.67
CA PHE A 240 -5.68 7.23 7.56
C PHE A 240 -6.73 6.31 8.16
N ALA A 241 -7.03 6.53 9.44
CA ALA A 241 -7.83 5.65 10.27
C ALA A 241 -8.52 6.43 11.40
N GLY A 242 -9.27 5.69 12.21
CA GLY A 242 -10.05 6.24 13.31
C GLY A 242 -11.38 6.84 12.84
N PRO A 243 -12.25 7.23 13.80
CA PRO A 243 -13.60 7.70 13.50
C PRO A 243 -13.65 9.03 12.74
N ASP A 244 -12.57 9.82 12.81
CA ASP A 244 -12.46 11.13 12.15
C ASP A 244 -11.36 11.17 11.07
N LEU A 245 -10.79 10.01 10.72
CA LEU A 245 -9.72 9.85 9.73
C LEU A 245 -8.49 10.73 9.98
N GLN A 246 -8.19 11.07 11.24
CA GLN A 246 -7.01 11.86 11.63
C GLN A 246 -5.92 11.02 12.29
N GLU A 247 -6.12 9.71 12.43
CA GLU A 247 -5.07 8.80 12.87
C GLU A 247 -4.33 8.27 11.65
N LEU A 248 -3.00 8.33 11.65
CA LEU A 248 -2.15 7.77 10.59
C LEU A 248 -1.44 6.54 11.15
N TYR A 249 -1.81 5.37 10.62
CA TYR A 249 -1.09 4.12 10.87
C TYR A 249 -0.01 3.93 9.82
N ILE A 250 1.14 3.41 10.26
CA ILE A 250 2.35 3.33 9.46
C ILE A 250 2.97 1.95 9.65
N THR A 251 3.08 1.18 8.57
CA THR A 251 3.78 -0.10 8.56
C THR A 251 5.27 0.11 8.30
N THR A 252 6.08 -0.83 8.78
CA THR A 252 7.53 -0.77 8.65
C THR A 252 8.11 -2.17 8.41
N SER A 253 9.41 -2.24 8.11
CA SER A 253 10.06 -3.48 7.71
C SER A 253 11.34 -3.77 8.52
N ARG A 254 11.52 -5.04 8.89
CA ARG A 254 12.84 -5.57 9.30
C ARG A 254 13.70 -5.91 8.11
N HIS A 255 13.08 -6.39 7.04
CA HIS A 255 13.75 -6.69 5.79
C HIS A 255 14.43 -5.44 5.20
N GLY A 256 15.56 -5.63 4.52
CA GLY A 256 16.30 -4.54 3.87
C GLY A 256 17.11 -3.66 4.81
N ASN A 257 17.53 -4.18 5.96
CA ASN A 257 18.42 -3.52 6.93
C ASN A 257 19.80 -4.20 7.05
N ASP A 258 20.20 -5.04 6.09
CA ASP A 258 21.43 -5.83 6.15
C ASP A 258 22.71 -4.96 6.25
N ASP A 259 22.66 -3.73 5.74
CA ASP A 259 23.77 -2.77 5.70
C ASP A 259 23.93 -1.96 6.99
N VAL A 260 22.85 -1.78 7.76
CA VAL A 260 22.83 -0.95 8.99
C VAL A 260 22.56 -1.75 10.26
N GLY A 261 22.08 -2.99 10.13
CA GLY A 261 21.66 -3.83 11.26
C GLY A 261 20.35 -3.37 11.92
N LEU A 262 19.96 -4.06 12.98
CA LEU A 262 18.73 -3.77 13.75
C LEU A 262 18.99 -3.22 15.16
N ASP A 263 20.25 -3.16 15.59
CA ASP A 263 20.62 -2.87 16.99
C ASP A 263 20.09 -1.51 17.48
N ASP A 264 20.07 -0.50 16.59
CA ASP A 264 19.56 0.86 16.88
C ASP A 264 18.11 1.10 16.43
N GLN A 265 17.41 0.06 15.96
CA GLN A 265 16.03 0.14 15.46
C GLN A 265 15.24 -1.12 15.83
N LEU A 266 15.19 -1.44 17.14
CA LEU A 266 14.57 -2.65 17.68
C LEU A 266 13.09 -2.81 17.30
N ASP A 267 12.40 -1.68 17.08
CA ASP A 267 11.00 -1.60 16.69
C ASP A 267 10.76 -1.76 15.18
N ALA A 268 11.82 -2.04 14.39
CA ALA A 268 11.68 -2.31 12.96
C ALA A 268 10.75 -3.51 12.73
N GLY A 269 9.86 -3.38 11.74
CA GLY A 269 8.77 -4.32 11.50
C GLY A 269 7.50 -4.04 12.32
N GLY A 270 7.55 -3.07 13.24
CA GLY A 270 6.41 -2.66 14.04
C GLY A 270 5.35 -1.88 13.25
N LEU A 271 4.14 -1.89 13.78
CA LEU A 271 3.06 -0.99 13.35
C LEU A 271 3.11 0.26 14.23
N PHE A 272 3.27 1.41 13.60
CA PHE A 272 3.29 2.71 14.26
C PHE A 272 1.99 3.47 14.03
N HIS A 273 1.75 4.41 14.91
CA HIS A 273 0.56 5.25 14.94
C HIS A 273 0.93 6.67 15.33
N THR A 274 0.28 7.66 14.72
CA THR A 274 0.33 9.05 15.16
C THR A 274 -0.93 9.78 14.72
N ARG A 275 -1.35 10.77 15.52
CA ARG A 275 -2.42 11.68 15.12
C ARG A 275 -1.87 12.81 14.26
N VAL A 276 -2.60 13.21 13.23
CA VAL A 276 -2.31 14.33 12.34
C VAL A 276 -3.47 15.34 12.32
N ASN A 277 -3.22 16.56 11.84
CA ASN A 277 -4.19 17.66 11.88
C ASN A 277 -5.04 17.79 10.60
N VAL A 278 -5.14 16.72 9.81
CA VAL A 278 -5.89 16.66 8.55
C VAL A 278 -6.56 15.31 8.42
N GLN A 279 -7.73 15.28 7.79
CA GLN A 279 -8.46 14.04 7.54
C GLN A 279 -7.94 13.35 6.29
N GLY A 280 -7.89 12.02 6.32
CA GLY A 280 -7.81 11.19 5.13
C GLY A 280 -9.08 11.23 4.28
N THR A 281 -8.97 10.73 3.06
CA THR A 281 -10.14 10.46 2.21
C THR A 281 -10.85 9.18 2.64
N GLY A 282 -12.14 9.05 2.30
CA GLY A 282 -12.90 7.81 2.51
C GLY A 282 -12.37 6.62 1.69
N PHE A 283 -12.82 5.43 2.04
CA PHE A 283 -12.36 4.17 1.44
C PHE A 283 -13.31 3.72 0.34
N ALA A 284 -12.76 3.35 -0.81
CA ALA A 284 -13.49 2.54 -1.77
C ALA A 284 -13.40 1.06 -1.38
N ARG A 285 -14.49 0.34 -1.59
CA ARG A 285 -14.57 -1.11 -1.37
C ARG A 285 -14.65 -1.82 -2.72
N PHE A 286 -14.01 -2.97 -2.83
CA PHE A 286 -14.03 -3.81 -4.01
C PHE A 286 -15.47 -4.31 -4.26
N ALA A 287 -15.96 -4.07 -5.48
CA ALA A 287 -17.36 -4.27 -5.83
C ALA A 287 -17.63 -5.60 -6.58
N GLY A 288 -16.66 -6.49 -6.68
CA GLY A 288 -16.70 -7.70 -7.53
C GLY A 288 -16.43 -9.00 -6.78
#